data_AF-A0A1H5UZH1-F1
#
_entry.id   AF-A0A1H5UZH1-F1
#
_cell.length_a   1.000
_cell.length_b   1.000
_cell.length_c   1.000
_cell.angle_alpha   90.00
_cell.angle_beta   90.00
_cell.angle_gamma   90.00
#
_symmetry.space_group_name_H-M   'P 1'
#
loop_
_entity.id
_entity.type
_entity.pdbx_description
1 polymer ?
#
loop_
_entity_poly.entity_id
_entity_poly.type
_entity_poly.pdbx_seq_one_letter_code
_entity_poly.pdbx_strand_id
1 'polypeptide(L)'
;MMEEAIDRLIADAQRPADGLDALYQQMLTIKGIAQDPDKLVTVECSSEGVTGLEIDPRAMRWGSQRLSATILTLIAGALVDMQAKSAALLGDALGEGPLDLAAENNPADVHMREAGEAYEAAMDQAMAELSRIQRDLER
;
A
#
# COMPACT_ATOMS: atom_id res chain seq x y z
N MET A 1 -48.28 -2.67 -7.83
CA MET A 1 -47.88 -2.35 -6.45
C MET A 1 -46.79 -3.28 -5.91
N MET A 2 -46.84 -4.60 -6.12
CA MET A 2 -45.74 -5.51 -5.70
C MET A 2 -44.54 -5.48 -6.65
N GLU A 3 -44.78 -5.21 -7.95
CA GLU A 3 -43.75 -5.12 -9.00
C GLU A 3 -42.85 -3.88 -8.86
N GLU A 4 -43.43 -2.70 -8.61
CA GLU A 4 -42.66 -1.46 -8.36
C GLU A 4 -41.82 -1.50 -7.07
N ALA A 5 -42.24 -2.28 -6.07
CA ALA A 5 -41.49 -2.46 -4.84
C ALA A 5 -40.25 -3.35 -5.05
N ILE A 6 -40.35 -4.33 -5.96
CA ILE A 6 -39.24 -5.19 -6.39
C ILE A 6 -38.28 -4.38 -7.26
N ASP A 7 -38.79 -3.57 -8.20
CA ASP A 7 -37.95 -2.71 -9.05
C ASP A 7 -37.19 -1.66 -8.24
N ARG A 8 -37.82 -1.05 -7.22
CA ARG A 8 -37.13 -0.15 -6.29
C ARG A 8 -36.07 -0.87 -5.45
N LEU A 9 -36.35 -2.08 -4.99
CA LEU A 9 -35.39 -2.86 -4.21
C LEU A 9 -34.17 -3.26 -5.06
N ILE A 10 -34.38 -3.59 -6.33
CA ILE A 10 -33.31 -3.89 -7.28
C ILE A 10 -32.50 -2.62 -7.59
N ALA A 11 -33.15 -1.48 -7.81
CA ALA A 11 -32.46 -0.20 -8.08
C ALA A 11 -31.65 0.30 -6.87
N ASP A 12 -32.16 0.14 -5.65
CA ASP A 12 -31.42 0.47 -4.42
C ASP A 12 -30.32 -0.54 -4.08
N ALA A 13 -30.43 -1.79 -4.55
CA ALA A 13 -29.36 -2.79 -4.43
C ALA A 13 -28.26 -2.63 -5.49
N GLN A 14 -28.55 -1.99 -6.64
CA GLN A 14 -27.58 -1.74 -7.71
C GLN A 14 -26.76 -0.46 -7.50
N ARG A 15 -27.34 0.58 -6.88
CA ARG A 15 -26.63 1.84 -6.55
C ARG A 15 -25.33 1.67 -5.74
N PRO A 16 -25.26 0.79 -4.72
CA PRO A 16 -24.04 0.57 -3.95
C PRO A 16 -22.93 -0.13 -4.75
N ALA A 17 -23.29 -0.98 -5.72
CA ALA A 17 -22.33 -1.81 -6.45
C ALA A 17 -21.51 -0.98 -7.46
N ASP A 18 -22.16 -0.09 -8.21
CA ASP A 18 -21.47 0.76 -9.20
C ASP A 18 -20.49 1.75 -8.55
N GLY A 19 -20.84 2.25 -7.36
CA GLY A 19 -19.96 3.14 -6.59
C GLY A 19 -18.73 2.42 -6.02
N LEU A 20 -18.90 1.16 -5.61
CA LEU A 20 -17.81 0.35 -5.05
C LEU A 20 -16.79 -0.06 -6.12
N ASP A 21 -17.26 -0.47 -7.30
CA ASP A 21 -16.39 -0.82 -8.42
C ASP A 21 -15.61 0.40 -8.94
N ALA A 22 -16.26 1.56 -9.03
CA ALA A 22 -15.59 2.81 -9.41
C ALA A 22 -14.55 3.24 -8.37
N LEU A 23 -14.85 3.10 -7.08
CA LEU A 23 -13.91 3.36 -5.99
C LEU A 23 -12.71 2.40 -6.05
N TYR A 24 -12.96 1.11 -6.27
CA TYR A 24 -11.90 0.11 -6.39
C TYR A 24 -10.98 0.40 -7.59
N GLN A 25 -11.55 0.77 -8.74
CA GLN A 25 -10.77 1.21 -9.90
C GLN A 25 -9.95 2.47 -9.61
N GLN A 26 -10.49 3.45 -8.88
CA GLN A 26 -9.74 4.62 -8.45
C GLN A 26 -8.58 4.27 -7.51
N MET A 27 -8.80 3.37 -6.54
CA MET A 27 -7.75 2.90 -5.63
C MET A 27 -6.58 2.24 -6.38
N LEU A 28 -6.85 1.45 -7.43
CA LEU A 28 -5.80 0.85 -8.27
C LEU A 28 -4.95 1.88 -9.03
N THR A 29 -5.48 3.09 -9.26
CA THR A 29 -4.74 4.17 -9.90
C THR A 29 -3.91 5.02 -8.94
N ILE A 30 -4.08 4.82 -7.62
CA ILE A 30 -3.35 5.59 -6.62
C ILE A 30 -1.87 5.23 -6.67
N LYS A 31 -1.06 6.29 -6.74
CA LYS A 31 0.39 6.19 -6.68
C LYS A 31 0.94 7.02 -5.54
N GLY A 32 1.81 6.38 -4.76
CA GLY A 32 2.65 7.05 -3.78
C GLY A 32 3.98 7.44 -4.38
N ILE A 33 4.49 8.61 -4.00
CA ILE A 33 5.74 9.16 -4.52
C ILE A 33 6.60 9.63 -3.35
N ALA A 34 7.88 9.27 -3.39
CA ALA A 34 8.87 9.81 -2.48
C ALA A 34 10.11 10.27 -3.25
N GLN A 35 10.73 11.34 -2.73
CA GLN A 35 11.93 11.94 -3.30
C GLN A 35 12.96 12.17 -2.21
N ASP A 36 14.24 12.02 -2.54
CA ASP A 36 15.29 12.44 -1.63
C ASP A 36 15.31 13.98 -1.49
N PRO A 37 15.93 14.54 -0.45
CA PRO A 37 15.95 15.99 -0.20
C PRO A 37 16.46 16.83 -1.38
N ASP A 38 17.41 16.30 -2.16
CA ASP A 38 18.02 16.98 -3.29
C ASP A 38 17.27 16.72 -4.61
N LYS A 39 16.19 15.93 -4.58
CA LYS A 39 15.36 15.54 -5.74
C LYS A 39 16.17 14.89 -6.87
N LEU A 40 17.20 14.14 -6.50
CA LEU A 40 18.06 13.40 -7.41
C LEU A 40 17.60 11.95 -7.57
N VAL A 41 16.76 11.45 -6.67
CA VAL A 41 16.15 10.12 -6.74
C VAL A 41 14.66 10.25 -6.42
N THR A 42 13.82 9.73 -7.30
CA THR A 42 12.37 9.65 -7.12
C THR A 42 11.93 8.21 -7.24
N VAL A 43 11.07 7.77 -6.32
CA VAL A 43 10.42 6.46 -6.37
C VAL A 43 8.92 6.64 -6.43
N GLU A 44 8.28 5.89 -7.31
CA GLU A 44 6.83 5.78 -7.44
C GLU A 44 6.39 4.34 -7.13
N CYS A 45 5.38 4.20 -6.26
CA CYS A 45 4.80 2.92 -5.87
C CYS A 45 3.29 2.90 -6.10
N SER A 46 2.77 1.75 -6.53
CA SER A 46 1.35 1.42 -6.55
C SER A 46 1.09 0.21 -5.64
N SER A 47 -0.16 -0.26 -5.60
CA SER A 47 -0.55 -1.48 -4.88
C SER A 47 0.18 -2.74 -5.36
N GLU A 48 0.77 -2.71 -6.57
CA GLU A 48 1.54 -3.82 -7.15
C GLU A 48 3.05 -3.71 -6.86
N GLY A 49 3.49 -2.64 -6.19
CA GLY A 49 4.89 -2.39 -5.86
C GLY A 49 5.48 -1.19 -6.60
N VAL A 50 6.80 -1.21 -6.85
CA VAL A 50 7.50 -0.10 -7.50
C VAL A 50 7.12 -0.02 -8.97
N THR A 51 6.56 1.12 -9.37
CA THR A 51 6.12 1.40 -10.76
C THR A 51 7.00 2.42 -11.47
N GLY A 52 7.79 3.20 -10.71
CA GLY A 52 8.75 4.15 -11.27
C GLY A 52 9.97 4.34 -10.37
N LEU A 53 11.14 4.47 -10.99
CA LEU A 53 12.39 4.82 -10.34
C LEU A 53 13.18 5.76 -11.26
N GLU A 54 13.33 7.00 -10.84
CA GLU A 54 14.16 7.99 -11.52
C GLU A 54 15.42 8.25 -10.70
N ILE A 55 16.58 8.22 -11.35
CA ILE A 55 17.88 8.49 -10.72
C ILE A 55 18.63 9.49 -11.60
N ASP A 56 18.84 10.70 -11.08
CA ASP A 56 19.68 11.72 -11.68
C ASP A 56 21.14 11.23 -11.74
N PRO A 57 21.87 11.48 -12.85
CA PRO A 57 23.28 11.09 -12.98
C PRO A 57 24.19 11.57 -11.83
N ARG A 58 23.82 12.65 -11.13
CA ARG A 58 24.52 13.14 -9.94
C ARG A 58 24.39 12.19 -8.76
N ALA A 59 23.23 11.57 -8.54
CA ALA A 59 23.02 10.57 -7.49
C ALA A 59 23.79 9.28 -7.75
N MET A 60 24.04 8.91 -9.01
CA MET A 60 24.89 7.76 -9.36
C MET A 60 26.34 7.91 -8.87
N ARG A 61 26.78 9.13 -8.55
CA ARG A 61 28.12 9.42 -8.01
C ARG A 61 28.22 9.26 -6.48
N TRP A 62 27.12 8.99 -5.78
CA TRP A 62 27.07 8.89 -4.32
C TRP A 62 27.73 7.62 -3.75
N GLY A 63 28.12 6.68 -4.61
CA GLY A 63 28.56 5.35 -4.21
C GLY A 63 27.37 4.41 -4.01
N SER A 64 27.57 3.13 -4.33
CA SER A 64 26.48 2.13 -4.41
C SER A 64 25.73 1.94 -3.09
N GLN A 65 26.46 1.95 -1.96
CA GLN A 65 25.88 1.76 -0.62
C GLN A 65 24.95 2.90 -0.21
N ARG A 66 25.33 4.15 -0.48
CA ARG A 66 24.49 5.31 -0.18
C ARG A 66 23.28 5.34 -1.09
N LEU A 67 23.46 5.07 -2.38
CA LEU A 67 22.37 5.06 -3.35
C LEU A 67 21.33 3.98 -3.04
N SER A 68 21.77 2.76 -2.72
CA SER A 68 20.84 1.67 -2.37
C SER A 68 20.07 1.97 -1.08
N ALA A 69 20.73 2.45 -0.04
CA ALA A 69 20.07 2.84 1.21
C ALA A 69 19.04 3.97 0.98
N THR A 70 19.37 4.93 0.12
CA THR A 70 18.46 6.02 -0.24
C THR A 70 17.23 5.47 -0.98
N ILE A 71 17.43 4.64 -2.00
CA ILE A 71 16.32 4.04 -2.76
C ILE A 71 15.40 3.22 -1.85
N LEU A 72 15.95 2.39 -0.95
CA LEU A 72 15.15 1.62 0.01
C LEU A 72 14.31 2.53 0.93
N THR A 73 14.90 3.62 1.41
CA THR A 73 14.19 4.61 2.23
C THR A 73 13.06 5.27 1.44
N LEU A 74 13.29 5.60 0.18
CA LEU A 74 12.27 6.21 -0.69
C LEU A 74 11.17 5.22 -1.07
N ILE A 75 11.46 3.94 -1.28
CA ILE A 75 10.43 2.92 -1.48
C ILE A 75 9.49 2.89 -0.26
N ALA A 76 10.03 2.85 0.96
CA ALA A 76 9.23 2.89 2.18
C ALA A 76 8.39 4.17 2.27
N GLY A 77 8.97 5.33 1.96
CA GLY A 77 8.26 6.60 1.92
C GLY A 77 7.12 6.64 0.88
N ALA A 78 7.37 6.11 -0.32
CA ALA A 78 6.38 6.04 -1.38
C ALA A 78 5.23 5.10 -1.03
N LEU A 79 5.51 3.99 -0.33
CA LEU A 79 4.45 3.09 0.17
C LEU A 79 3.58 3.78 1.23
N VAL A 80 4.18 4.55 2.15
CA VAL A 80 3.43 5.32 3.16
C VAL A 80 2.58 6.40 2.49
N ASP A 81 3.12 7.13 1.52
CA ASP A 81 2.37 8.15 0.77
C ASP A 81 1.20 7.54 -0.02
N MET A 82 1.41 6.37 -0.65
CA MET A 82 0.33 5.63 -1.32
C MET A 82 -0.78 5.25 -0.34
N GLN A 83 -0.43 4.68 0.82
CA GLN A 83 -1.41 4.28 1.83
C GLN A 83 -2.19 5.49 2.37
N ALA A 84 -1.52 6.62 2.63
CA ALA A 84 -2.16 7.84 3.07
C ALA A 84 -3.16 8.38 2.04
N LYS A 85 -2.80 8.37 0.75
CA LYS A 85 -3.69 8.75 -0.35
C LYS A 85 -4.88 7.79 -0.49
N SER A 86 -4.66 6.49 -0.33
CA SER A 86 -5.73 5.48 -0.33
C SER A 86 -6.72 5.70 0.81
N ALA A 87 -6.22 5.94 2.03
CA ALA A 87 -7.05 6.23 3.19
C ALA A 87 -7.86 7.53 3.01
N ALA A 88 -7.26 8.57 2.43
CA ALA A 88 -7.95 9.81 2.11
C ALA A 88 -9.08 9.60 1.09
N LEU A 89 -8.84 8.85 0.01
CA LEU A 89 -9.86 8.56 -1.00
C LEU A 89 -11.05 7.78 -0.41
N LEU A 90 -10.77 6.79 0.45
CA LEU A 90 -11.80 6.05 1.21
C LEU A 90 -12.62 6.98 2.11
N GLY A 91 -11.95 7.89 2.84
CA GLY A 91 -12.61 8.86 3.71
C GLY A 91 -13.54 9.80 2.96
N ASP A 92 -13.10 10.32 1.81
CA ASP A 92 -13.89 11.21 0.95
C ASP A 92 -15.10 10.49 0.33
N ALA A 93 -14.94 9.21 -0.07
CA ALA A 93 -16.00 8.44 -0.73
C ALA A 93 -17.09 7.96 0.23
N LEU A 94 -16.74 7.71 1.50
CA LEU A 94 -17.65 7.11 2.49
C LEU A 94 -18.23 8.15 3.47
N GLY A 95 -17.70 9.37 3.47
CA GLY A 95 -18.11 10.45 4.37
C GLY A 95 -17.73 10.19 5.84
N GLU A 96 -17.82 11.20 6.71
CA GLU A 96 -17.71 11.03 8.17
C GLU A 96 -18.92 10.20 8.68
N GLY A 97 -18.82 8.87 8.55
CA GLY A 97 -19.84 7.87 8.88
C GLY A 97 -19.19 6.49 9.02
N PRO A 98 -19.82 5.54 9.73
CA PRO A 98 -19.22 4.66 10.73
C PRO A 98 -18.31 3.54 10.17
N LEU A 99 -17.21 3.87 9.51
CA LEU A 99 -16.10 2.93 9.31
C LEU A 99 -15.30 2.70 10.59
N ASP A 100 -15.46 3.59 11.56
CA ASP A 100 -14.95 3.42 12.93
C ASP A 100 -15.59 2.19 13.63
N LEU A 101 -16.72 1.68 13.13
CA LEU A 101 -17.36 0.43 13.61
C LEU A 101 -17.04 -0.79 12.74
N ALA A 102 -16.43 -0.61 11.57
CA ALA A 102 -15.99 -1.70 10.69
C ALA A 102 -14.52 -2.06 10.90
N ALA A 103 -13.69 -1.13 11.37
CA ALA A 103 -12.27 -1.36 11.68
C ALA A 103 -12.04 -2.48 12.72
N GLU A 104 -13.05 -2.81 13.54
CA GLU A 104 -12.94 -3.90 14.52
C GLU A 104 -13.36 -5.28 13.97
N ASN A 105 -14.02 -5.38 12.80
CA ASN A 105 -14.52 -6.67 12.27
C ASN A 105 -14.54 -6.77 10.71
N ASN A 106 -13.75 -5.98 10.00
CA ASN A 106 -13.66 -6.06 8.54
C ASN A 106 -12.78 -7.27 8.13
N PRO A 107 -13.26 -8.21 7.30
CA PRO A 107 -12.45 -9.31 6.80
C PRO A 107 -11.20 -8.85 6.02
N ALA A 108 -11.20 -7.62 5.49
CA ALA A 108 -10.00 -7.02 4.87
C ALA A 108 -8.91 -6.67 5.90
N ASP A 109 -9.29 -6.21 7.09
CA ASP A 109 -8.34 -5.92 8.18
C ASP A 109 -7.79 -7.22 8.78
N VAL A 110 -8.63 -8.27 8.88
CA VAL A 110 -8.19 -9.61 9.27
C VAL A 110 -7.16 -10.15 8.27
N HIS A 111 -7.42 -10.04 6.97
CA HIS A 111 -6.46 -10.47 5.95
C HIS A 111 -5.20 -9.60 5.88
N MET A 112 -5.30 -8.28 6.09
CA MET A 112 -4.12 -7.41 6.18
C MET A 112 -3.28 -7.72 7.42
N ARG A 113 -3.92 -8.02 8.56
CA ARG A 113 -3.23 -8.42 9.78
C ARG A 113 -2.57 -9.79 9.62
N GLU A 114 -3.27 -10.77 9.07
CA GLU A 114 -2.72 -12.09 8.75
C GLU A 114 -1.56 -12.00 7.75
N ALA A 115 -1.66 -11.13 6.75
CA ALA A 115 -0.57 -10.86 5.81
C ALA A 115 0.62 -10.15 6.47
N GLY A 116 0.37 -9.22 7.39
CA GLY A 116 1.40 -8.56 8.20
C GLY A 116 2.13 -9.52 9.12
N GLU A 117 1.40 -10.37 9.85
CA GLU A 117 1.95 -11.41 10.72
C GLU A 117 2.78 -12.44 9.92
N ALA A 118 2.31 -12.83 8.73
CA ALA A 118 3.05 -13.72 7.84
C ALA A 118 4.34 -13.07 7.28
N TYR A 119 4.30 -11.78 6.97
CA TYR A 119 5.47 -11.03 6.51
C TYR A 119 6.52 -10.85 7.61
N GLU A 120 6.08 -10.50 8.82
CA GLU A 120 6.95 -10.35 9.99
C GLU A 120 7.65 -11.68 10.35
N ALA A 121 6.89 -12.78 10.37
CA ALA A 121 7.45 -14.12 10.58
C ALA A 121 8.47 -14.51 9.49
N ALA A 122 8.21 -14.16 8.22
CA ALA A 122 9.15 -14.41 7.14
C ALA A 122 10.44 -13.59 7.27
N MET A 123 10.34 -12.33 7.73
CA MET A 123 11.49 -11.46 7.99
C MET A 123 12.33 -11.99 9.16
N ASP A 124 11.69 -12.40 10.26
CA ASP A 124 12.38 -12.97 11.41
C ASP A 124 13.13 -14.26 11.05
N GLN A 125 12.52 -15.11 10.23
CA GLN A 125 13.16 -16.34 9.76
C GLN A 125 14.36 -16.05 8.84
N ALA A 126 14.25 -15.05 7.96
CA ALA A 126 15.36 -14.62 7.11
C ALA A 126 16.53 -14.05 7.94
N MET A 127 16.23 -13.24 8.96
CA MET A 127 17.23 -12.68 9.87
C MET A 127 17.90 -13.75 10.74
N ALA A 128 17.15 -14.77 11.17
CA ALA A 128 17.67 -15.90 11.92
C ALA A 128 18.65 -16.75 11.09
N GLU A 129 18.33 -17.00 9.82
CA GLU A 129 19.22 -17.71 8.89
C GLU A 129 20.48 -16.90 8.55
N LEU A 130 20.36 -15.58 8.34
CA LEU A 130 21.53 -14.71 8.16
C LEU A 130 22.45 -14.73 9.39
N SER A 131 21.87 -14.71 10.59
CA SER A 131 22.60 -14.78 11.86
C SER A 131 23.26 -16.15 12.09
N ARG A 132 22.72 -17.21 11.49
CA ARG A 132 23.30 -18.56 11.50
C ARG A 132 24.49 -18.64 10.54
N ILE A 133 24.33 -18.13 9.31
CA ILE A 133 25.40 -18.07 8.30
C ILE A 133 26.59 -17.24 8.82
N GLN A 134 26.34 -16.11 9.48
CA GLN A 134 27.41 -15.31 10.09
C GLN A 134 28.18 -16.09 11.17
N ARG A 135 27.49 -16.83 12.04
CA ARG A 135 28.13 -17.65 13.08
C ARG A 135 28.94 -18.82 12.50
N ASP A 136 28.53 -19.38 11.37
CA ASP A 136 29.27 -20.43 10.68
C ASP A 136 30.51 -19.88 9.93
N LEU A 137 30.50 -18.60 9.53
CA LEU A 137 31.64 -17.92 8.92
C LEU A 137 32.69 -17.43 9.92
N GLU A 138 32.31 -17.24 11.19
CA GLU A 138 33.20 -16.84 12.30
C GLU A 138 33.87 -18.04 13.01
N ARG A 139 33.66 -19.26 12.53
CA ARG A 139 34.27 -20.50 13.01
C ARG A 139 35.38 -20.98 12.09
#